data_AF-A0A9D4MN12-F1
#
_entry.id   AF-A0A9D4MN12-F1
#
_cell.length_a   1.000
_cell.length_b   1.000
_cell.length_c   1.000
_cell.angle_alpha   90.00
_cell.angle_beta   90.00
_cell.angle_gamma   90.00
#
_symmetry.space_group_name_H-M   'P 1'
#
loop_
_entity.id
_entity.type
_entity.pdbx_description
1 polymer ?
#
loop_
_entity_poly.entity_id
_entity_poly.type
_entity_poly.pdbx_seq_one_letter_code
_entity_poly.pdbx_strand_id
1 'polypeptide(L)'
;MYIQTYFKSSTKHHNQQKQPPLLLLVHLLLILLLLLLLLLQQQQNILLLLLLLLLLLLLLLFLLLLLLLILVILQLQQQQQQLLLLLLLQLLLLLLLLLLPLLLLLLLLQLLLLLLLLLLLLLLLLLLLLLLLLLLLLLLLLLLLLLLLLLLLLLLLLLQLLLLLLLLLLLLLLLLLLLLLLLLLRRRRRRRLLLLLLLLLLLLLLLLLLLLLLLLLLLLLLLLLLLLLLLLLLRLLLLLLLLLLLLLLLLLLLLLLLLLLLILLLLLLLLLLLLLLLLLLLLLLLLLLLLLLLLLLLLLLLLLLLLLLLLLLLLLLLLLLLLLLLLLLLLLLLLNLVLMHFVTTSF
;
A
#
# COMPACT_ATOMS: atom_id res chain seq x y z
N MET A 1 54.92 -21.12 70.61
CA MET A 1 56.10 -20.24 70.77
C MET A 1 57.01 -20.54 69.58
N TYR A 2 57.22 -19.73 68.55
CA TYR A 2 57.18 -18.29 68.29
C TYR A 2 56.52 -18.09 66.90
N ILE A 3 55.44 -17.32 66.75
CA ILE A 3 55.42 -15.87 66.39
C ILE A 3 56.30 -15.56 65.16
N GLN A 4 55.71 -15.48 63.96
CA GLN A 4 55.24 -14.24 63.31
C GLN A 4 56.41 -13.31 62.89
N THR A 5 56.58 -13.04 61.59
CA THR A 5 56.25 -11.74 60.97
C THR A 5 56.89 -11.52 59.58
N TYR A 6 56.03 -11.19 58.61
CA TYR A 6 56.11 -10.11 57.59
C TYR A 6 57.35 -10.02 56.64
N PHE A 7 57.24 -9.89 55.31
CA PHE A 7 56.42 -8.92 54.53
C PHE A 7 56.33 -9.24 53.00
N LYS A 8 55.21 -8.81 52.34
CA LYS A 8 54.99 -8.39 50.91
C LYS A 8 55.05 -9.46 49.78
N SER A 9 54.14 -9.55 48.78
CA SER A 9 53.27 -8.55 48.12
C SER A 9 52.09 -9.16 47.30
N SER A 10 50.94 -8.44 47.27
CA SER A 10 49.91 -8.25 46.21
C SER A 10 49.51 -9.37 45.21
N THR A 11 48.24 -9.80 45.22
CA THR A 11 47.21 -9.53 44.16
C THR A 11 45.86 -10.20 44.48
N LYS A 12 44.77 -9.50 44.14
CA LYS A 12 43.35 -9.82 44.42
C LYS A 12 42.80 -10.89 43.46
N HIS A 13 41.97 -11.82 43.93
CA HIS A 13 40.94 -12.44 43.10
C HIS A 13 39.62 -12.68 43.83
N HIS A 14 38.56 -12.32 43.10
CA HIS A 14 37.15 -12.21 43.43
C HIS A 14 36.42 -13.31 42.65
N ASN A 15 35.46 -14.03 43.22
CA ASN A 15 34.49 -14.76 42.39
C ASN A 15 33.14 -14.94 43.09
N GLN A 16 32.14 -14.26 42.52
CA GLN A 16 30.73 -14.22 42.90
C GLN A 16 29.97 -15.40 42.28
N GLN A 17 29.03 -15.94 43.04
CA GLN A 17 28.04 -16.93 42.60
C GLN A 17 27.13 -16.36 41.51
N LYS A 18 27.03 -17.07 40.38
CA LYS A 18 26.16 -16.75 39.23
C LYS A 18 24.81 -17.47 39.38
N GLN A 19 23.70 -16.73 39.27
CA GLN A 19 22.35 -17.28 39.11
C GLN A 19 22.23 -18.05 37.76
N PRO A 20 21.42 -19.12 37.68
CA PRO A 20 21.32 -19.91 36.46
C PRO A 20 20.52 -19.15 35.37
N PRO A 21 21.06 -19.00 34.15
CA PRO A 21 20.47 -18.22 33.06
C PRO A 21 19.10 -18.73 32.57
N LEU A 22 18.72 -19.96 32.92
CA LEU A 22 17.45 -20.57 32.50
C LEU A 22 16.21 -19.89 33.12
N LEU A 23 16.33 -19.30 34.31
CA LEU A 23 15.19 -18.71 35.03
C LEU A 23 14.71 -17.40 34.39
N LEU A 24 15.66 -16.59 33.88
CA LEU A 24 15.36 -15.38 33.09
C LEU A 24 14.65 -15.72 31.78
N LEU A 25 15.03 -16.86 31.18
CA LEU A 25 14.44 -17.32 29.92
C LEU A 25 12.99 -17.77 30.09
N VAL A 26 12.69 -18.50 31.17
CA VAL A 26 11.31 -18.89 31.53
C VAL A 26 10.45 -17.64 31.82
N HIS A 27 11.00 -16.62 32.48
CA HIS A 27 10.29 -15.36 32.72
C HIS A 27 9.99 -14.61 31.42
N LEU A 28 10.93 -14.55 30.48
CA LEU A 28 10.72 -13.92 29.17
C LEU A 28 9.62 -14.63 28.38
N LEU A 29 9.61 -15.97 28.37
CA LEU A 29 8.56 -16.76 27.72
C LEU A 29 7.18 -16.50 28.33
N LEU A 30 7.07 -16.41 29.65
CA LEU A 30 5.82 -16.11 30.34
C LEU A 30 5.29 -14.71 30.03
N ILE A 31 6.17 -13.70 29.99
CA ILE A 31 5.80 -12.33 29.61
C ILE A 31 5.29 -12.29 28.16
N LEU A 32 5.97 -13.00 27.26
CA LEU A 32 5.60 -13.05 25.84
C LEU A 32 4.26 -13.77 25.64
N LEU A 33 4.00 -14.83 26.39
CA LEU A 33 2.73 -15.57 26.38
C LEU A 33 1.58 -14.76 26.98
N LEU A 34 1.82 -13.99 28.04
CA LEU A 34 0.84 -13.05 28.61
C LEU A 34 0.48 -11.91 27.65
N LEU A 35 1.48 -11.33 26.98
CA LEU A 35 1.25 -10.33 25.92
C LEU A 35 0.42 -10.90 24.77
N LEU A 36 0.71 -12.14 24.37
CA LEU A 36 -0.05 -12.83 23.33
C LEU A 36 -1.50 -13.04 23.75
N LEU A 37 -1.75 -13.54 24.97
CA LEU A 37 -3.10 -13.71 25.53
C LEU A 37 -3.86 -12.38 25.61
N LEU A 38 -3.20 -11.30 26.04
CA LEU A 38 -3.80 -9.97 26.16
C LEU A 38 -4.16 -9.38 24.78
N LEU A 39 -3.33 -9.60 23.77
CA LEU A 39 -3.61 -9.22 22.38
C LEU A 39 -4.67 -10.10 21.72
N LEU A 40 -4.73 -11.39 22.06
CA LEU A 40 -5.75 -12.31 21.57
C LEU A 40 -7.14 -11.94 22.13
N GLN A 41 -7.18 -11.32 23.32
CA GLN A 41 -8.39 -10.72 23.89
C GLN A 41 -8.82 -9.45 23.13
N GLN A 42 -7.90 -8.74 22.44
CA GLN A 42 -8.23 -7.62 21.54
C GLN A 42 -8.26 -8.06 20.08
N GLN A 43 -9.42 -8.58 19.66
CA GLN A 43 -9.68 -9.28 18.41
C GLN A 43 -9.42 -8.53 17.07
N GLN A 44 -8.88 -7.32 17.02
CA GLN A 44 -8.95 -6.48 15.80
C GLN A 44 -7.71 -6.40 14.90
N ASN A 45 -6.53 -6.81 15.35
CA ASN A 45 -5.33 -6.65 14.54
C ASN A 45 -4.75 -7.99 14.07
N ILE A 46 -5.38 -8.60 13.06
CA ILE A 46 -4.92 -9.86 12.44
C ILE A 46 -3.48 -9.73 11.93
N LEU A 47 -3.10 -8.58 11.35
CA LEU A 47 -1.74 -8.30 10.88
C LEU A 47 -0.72 -8.25 12.02
N LEU A 48 -1.08 -7.63 13.15
CA LEU A 48 -0.22 -7.51 14.32
C LEU A 48 -0.13 -8.85 15.07
N LEU A 49 -1.22 -9.62 15.09
CA LEU A 49 -1.27 -10.99 15.60
C LEU A 49 -0.40 -11.93 14.75
N LEU A 50 -0.47 -11.86 13.42
CA LEU A 50 0.38 -12.64 12.52
C LEU A 50 1.86 -12.28 12.71
N LEU A 51 2.19 -10.99 12.83
CA LEU A 51 3.55 -10.54 13.09
C LEU A 51 4.07 -11.01 14.46
N LEU A 52 3.24 -10.95 15.51
CA LEU A 52 3.60 -11.41 16.83
C LEU A 52 3.74 -12.94 16.87
N LEU A 53 2.88 -13.67 16.16
CA LEU A 53 2.97 -15.12 16.01
C LEU A 53 4.24 -15.53 15.23
N LEU A 54 4.57 -14.81 14.15
CA LEU A 54 5.83 -14.99 13.42
C LEU A 54 7.04 -14.73 14.34
N LEU A 55 7.00 -13.64 15.11
CA LEU A 55 8.07 -13.28 16.05
C LEU A 55 8.21 -14.32 17.17
N LEU A 56 7.10 -14.82 17.71
CA LEU A 56 7.08 -15.88 18.70
C LEU A 56 7.63 -17.19 18.12
N LEU A 57 7.25 -17.55 16.89
CA LEU A 57 7.76 -18.73 16.20
C LEU A 57 9.27 -18.64 15.94
N LEU A 58 9.75 -17.48 15.49
CA LEU A 58 11.19 -17.22 15.33
C LEU A 58 11.94 -17.31 16.66
N LEU A 59 11.38 -16.75 17.74
CA LEU A 59 11.97 -16.81 19.08
C LEU A 59 12.01 -18.24 19.62
N LEU A 60 10.95 -19.02 19.40
CA LEU A 60 10.87 -20.42 19.81
C LEU A 60 11.86 -21.29 19.01
N LEU A 61 11.99 -21.06 17.71
CA LEU A 61 12.97 -21.73 16.85
C LEU A 61 14.40 -21.41 17.29
N PHE A 62 14.69 -20.14 17.60
CA PHE A 62 15.97 -19.73 18.17
C PHE A 62 16.26 -20.43 19.51
N LEU A 63 15.26 -20.50 20.39
CA LEU A 63 15.38 -21.18 21.68
C LEU A 63 15.64 -22.68 21.55
N LEU A 64 14.95 -23.33 20.62
CA LEU A 64 15.11 -24.76 20.36
C LEU A 64 16.49 -25.06 19.80
N LEU A 65 16.99 -24.22 18.87
CA LEU A 65 18.36 -24.30 18.37
C LEU A 65 19.38 -24.10 19.50
N LEU A 66 19.15 -23.12 20.39
CA LEU A 66 20.02 -22.87 21.52
C LEU A 66 20.00 -24.01 22.55
N LEU A 67 18.84 -24.61 22.82
CA LEU A 67 18.72 -25.77 23.69
C LEU A 67 19.41 -27.00 23.08
N LEU A 68 19.24 -27.22 21.77
CA LEU A 68 19.92 -28.30 21.04
C LEU A 68 21.43 -28.10 21.06
N LEU A 69 21.90 -26.86 20.88
CA LEU A 69 23.30 -26.48 21.06
C LEU A 69 23.78 -26.85 22.48
N ILE A 70 23.04 -26.48 23.53
CA ILE A 70 23.40 -26.80 24.92
C ILE A 70 23.40 -28.32 25.18
N LEU A 71 22.42 -29.06 24.66
CA LEU A 71 22.35 -30.52 24.77
C LEU A 71 23.53 -31.21 24.07
N VAL A 72 23.89 -30.75 22.87
CA VAL A 72 25.08 -31.22 22.14
C VAL A 72 26.34 -30.94 22.95
N ILE A 73 26.44 -29.74 23.54
CA ILE A 73 27.57 -29.37 24.41
C ILE A 73 27.63 -30.28 25.66
N LEU A 74 26.48 -30.58 26.28
CA LEU A 74 26.41 -31.38 27.51
C LEU A 74 26.62 -32.89 27.29
N GLN A 75 26.19 -33.45 26.16
CA GLN A 75 26.28 -34.90 25.90
C GLN A 75 27.66 -35.38 25.44
N LEU A 76 28.55 -34.48 25.05
CA LEU A 76 29.84 -34.89 24.49
C LEU A 76 30.93 -34.86 25.58
N GLN A 77 31.67 -35.95 25.73
CA GLN A 77 32.99 -36.03 26.41
C GLN A 77 34.14 -35.89 25.38
N GLN A 78 35.35 -35.61 25.87
CA GLN A 78 36.32 -34.64 25.31
C GLN A 78 36.96 -34.88 23.92
N GLN A 79 37.31 -33.72 23.31
CA GLN A 79 38.17 -33.40 22.14
C GLN A 79 37.56 -33.14 20.75
N GLN A 80 36.40 -33.67 20.36
CA GLN A 80 35.73 -33.22 19.11
C GLN A 80 34.80 -32.00 19.28
N GLN A 81 34.90 -31.29 20.41
CA GLN A 81 33.86 -30.38 20.89
C GLN A 81 33.99 -28.94 20.41
N GLN A 82 35.21 -28.45 20.19
CA GLN A 82 35.42 -27.04 19.85
C GLN A 82 35.03 -26.73 18.41
N LEU A 83 35.30 -27.65 17.47
CA LEU A 83 34.94 -27.47 16.06
C LEU A 83 33.43 -27.56 15.85
N LEU A 84 32.75 -28.49 16.52
CA LEU A 84 31.29 -28.63 16.43
C LEU A 84 30.57 -27.42 17.02
N LEU A 85 31.03 -26.91 18.17
CA LEU A 85 30.47 -25.70 18.79
C LEU A 85 30.70 -24.47 17.89
N LEU A 86 31.89 -24.31 17.31
CA LEU A 86 32.20 -23.20 16.41
C LEU A 86 31.37 -23.26 15.13
N LEU A 87 31.21 -24.44 14.53
CA LEU A 87 30.35 -24.63 13.35
C LEU A 87 28.88 -24.29 13.65
N LEU A 88 28.37 -24.71 14.81
CA LEU A 88 27.00 -24.39 15.22
C LEU A 88 26.82 -22.88 15.48
N LEU A 89 27.79 -22.23 16.12
CA LEU A 89 27.77 -20.77 16.34
C LEU A 89 27.85 -20.02 15.01
N GLN A 90 28.67 -20.47 14.07
CA GLN A 90 28.78 -19.88 12.74
C GLN A 90 27.49 -20.03 11.94
N LEU A 91 26.83 -21.19 12.02
CA LEU A 91 25.52 -21.41 11.39
C LEU A 91 24.44 -20.50 11.99
N LEU A 92 24.43 -20.33 13.32
CA LEU A 92 23.52 -19.42 14.01
C LEU A 92 23.75 -17.96 13.60
N LEU A 93 25.00 -17.53 13.48
CA LEU A 93 25.34 -16.17 13.04
C LEU A 93 24.94 -15.94 11.58
N LEU A 94 25.17 -16.92 10.70
CA LEU A 94 24.75 -16.85 9.29
C LEU A 94 23.22 -16.76 9.17
N LEU A 95 22.48 -17.53 9.97
CA LEU A 95 21.03 -17.47 10.02
C LEU A 95 20.54 -16.10 10.52
N LEU A 96 21.16 -15.55 11.57
CA LEU A 96 20.82 -14.22 12.07
C LEU A 96 21.12 -13.12 11.05
N LEU A 97 22.26 -13.22 10.36
CA LEU A 97 22.66 -12.30 9.28
C LEU A 97 21.65 -12.33 8.12
N LEU A 98 21.06 -13.49 7.82
CA LEU A 98 20.04 -13.66 6.79
C LEU A 98 18.65 -13.17 7.24
N LEU A 99 18.30 -13.32 8.51
CA LEU A 99 17.02 -12.85 9.05
C LEU A 99 16.92 -11.33 9.18
N LEU A 100 18.01 -10.65 9.53
CA LEU A 100 18.03 -9.19 9.70
C LEU A 100 17.54 -8.40 8.45
N PRO A 101 18.06 -8.63 7.23
CA PRO A 101 17.62 -7.92 6.04
C PRO A 101 16.15 -8.21 5.69
N LEU A 102 15.66 -9.42 5.98
CA LEU A 102 14.25 -9.77 5.79
C LEU A 102 13.34 -8.93 6.70
N LEU A 103 13.70 -8.78 7.98
CA LEU A 103 12.95 -7.95 8.93
C LEU A 103 12.93 -6.47 8.51
N LEU A 104 14.08 -5.94 8.06
CA LEU A 104 14.17 -4.57 7.56
C LEU A 104 13.29 -4.35 6.32
N LEU A 105 13.28 -5.32 5.39
CA LEU A 105 12.44 -5.27 4.19
C LEU A 105 10.95 -5.27 4.55
N LEU A 106 10.52 -6.10 5.50
CA LEU A 106 9.14 -6.13 5.98
C LEU A 106 8.72 -4.80 6.62
N LEU A 107 9.59 -4.21 7.43
CA LEU A 107 9.34 -2.90 8.06
C LEU A 107 9.20 -1.78 7.02
N LEU A 108 10.08 -1.78 6.01
CA LEU A 108 10.01 -0.81 4.90
C LEU A 108 8.69 -0.95 4.12
N LEU A 109 8.28 -2.19 3.84
CA LEU A 109 7.02 -2.49 3.16
C LEU A 109 5.82 -1.97 3.98
N GLN A 110 5.85 -2.15 5.31
CA GLN A 110 4.81 -1.63 6.20
C GLN A 110 4.73 -0.09 6.20
N LEU A 111 5.87 0.60 6.28
CA LEU A 111 5.92 2.06 6.21
C LEU A 111 5.39 2.58 4.87
N LEU A 112 5.76 1.94 3.76
CA LEU A 112 5.28 2.28 2.43
C LEU A 112 3.76 2.13 2.34
N LEU A 113 3.20 1.05 2.87
CA LEU A 113 1.76 0.82 2.90
C LEU A 113 1.02 1.89 3.72
N LEU A 114 1.58 2.29 4.86
CA LEU A 114 1.01 3.35 5.70
C LEU A 114 1.03 4.71 4.99
N LEU A 115 2.15 5.07 4.35
CA LEU A 115 2.27 6.30 3.57
C LEU A 115 1.24 6.35 2.43
N LEU A 116 1.08 5.24 1.74
CA LEU A 116 0.12 5.07 0.65
C LEU A 116 -1.33 5.23 1.12
N LEU A 117 -1.67 4.66 2.28
CA LEU A 117 -3.00 4.83 2.88
C LEU A 117 -3.26 6.29 3.25
N LEU A 118 -2.26 6.98 3.82
CA LEU A 118 -2.36 8.40 4.14
C LEU A 118 -2.56 9.27 2.88
N LEU A 119 -1.82 8.99 1.81
CA LEU A 119 -1.97 9.68 0.53
C LEU A 119 -3.38 9.51 -0.03
N LEU A 120 -3.92 8.29 0.00
CA LEU A 120 -5.27 8.00 -0.46
C LEU A 120 -6.32 8.78 0.35
N LEU A 121 -6.16 8.83 1.68
CA LEU A 121 -7.04 9.60 2.56
C LEU A 121 -7.00 11.10 2.25
N LEU A 122 -5.79 11.66 2.04
CA LEU A 122 -5.62 13.07 1.69
C LEU A 122 -6.29 13.40 0.35
N LEU A 123 -6.12 12.54 -0.65
CA LEU A 123 -6.77 12.71 -1.95
C LEU A 123 -8.30 12.71 -1.84
N LEU A 124 -8.84 11.78 -1.04
CA LEU A 124 -10.28 11.70 -0.79
C LEU A 124 -10.80 12.98 -0.12
N LEU A 125 -10.06 13.49 0.88
CA LEU A 125 -10.41 14.75 1.55
C LEU A 125 -10.40 15.93 0.58
N LEU A 126 -9.38 16.02 -0.28
CA LEU A 126 -9.30 17.06 -1.30
C LEU A 126 -10.49 17.00 -2.27
N LEU A 127 -10.86 15.80 -2.70
CA LEU A 127 -12.01 15.56 -3.57
C LEU A 127 -13.31 16.04 -2.92
N LEU A 128 -13.51 15.72 -1.64
CA LEU A 128 -14.66 16.18 -0.85
C LEU A 128 -14.70 17.72 -0.77
N LEU A 129 -13.56 18.35 -0.46
CA LEU A 129 -13.46 19.81 -0.35
C LEU A 129 -13.80 20.49 -1.68
N LEU A 130 -13.25 19.97 -2.78
CA LEU A 130 -13.53 20.49 -4.12
C LEU A 130 -15.03 20.40 -4.42
N LEU A 131 -15.65 19.26 -4.15
CA LEU A 131 -17.08 19.04 -4.34
C LEU A 131 -17.92 20.05 -3.53
N LEU A 132 -17.52 20.33 -2.28
CA LEU A 132 -18.20 21.29 -1.42
C LEU A 132 -18.13 22.73 -1.95
N LEU A 133 -16.93 23.20 -2.30
CA LEU A 133 -16.71 24.55 -2.85
C LEU A 133 -17.58 24.81 -4.09
N LEU A 134 -17.72 23.76 -4.86
CA LEU A 134 -18.40 23.73 -6.14
C LEU A 134 -19.92 23.68 -5.98
N LEU A 135 -20.42 22.93 -4.99
CA LEU A 135 -21.83 22.97 -4.59
C LEU A 135 -22.20 24.39 -4.14
N LEU A 136 -21.33 25.03 -3.36
CA LEU A 136 -21.52 26.40 -2.91
C LEU A 136 -21.59 27.39 -4.08
N LEU A 137 -20.72 27.25 -5.09
CA LEU A 137 -20.74 28.08 -6.29
C LEU A 137 -22.06 27.92 -7.06
N LEU A 138 -22.53 26.68 -7.24
CA LEU A 138 -23.80 26.41 -7.90
C LEU A 138 -24.98 27.05 -7.16
N LEU A 139 -25.00 26.94 -5.82
CA LEU A 139 -26.01 27.56 -4.96
C LEU A 139 -26.03 29.08 -5.13
N LEU A 140 -24.86 29.71 -5.15
CA LEU A 140 -24.73 31.16 -5.35
C LEU A 140 -25.31 31.61 -6.69
N LEU A 141 -24.99 30.89 -7.77
CA LEU A 141 -25.52 31.19 -9.11
C LEU A 141 -27.05 31.04 -9.17
N LEU A 142 -27.58 30.00 -8.52
CA LEU A 142 -29.02 29.80 -8.43
C LEU A 142 -29.71 30.97 -7.68
N LEU A 143 -29.12 31.40 -6.57
CA LEU A 143 -29.62 32.55 -5.81
C LEU A 143 -29.64 33.83 -6.66
N LEU A 144 -28.57 34.07 -7.43
CA LEU A 144 -28.49 35.22 -8.34
C LEU A 144 -29.59 35.19 -9.41
N LEU A 145 -29.82 34.02 -10.02
CA LEU A 145 -30.90 33.82 -10.99
C LEU A 145 -32.27 34.16 -10.38
N LEU A 146 -32.52 33.68 -9.16
CA LEU A 146 -33.77 33.95 -8.44
C LEU A 146 -33.95 35.45 -8.14
N LEU A 147 -32.88 36.14 -7.73
CA LEU A 147 -32.90 37.58 -7.50
C LEU A 147 -33.24 38.35 -8.79
N LEU A 148 -32.62 37.99 -9.92
CA LEU A 148 -32.89 38.62 -11.21
C LEU A 148 -34.35 38.44 -11.63
N LEU A 149 -34.90 37.25 -11.43
CA LEU A 149 -36.30 36.96 -11.72
C LEU A 149 -37.25 37.81 -10.87
N LEU A 150 -36.93 37.98 -9.59
CA LEU A 150 -37.71 38.84 -8.69
C LEU A 150 -37.65 40.31 -9.13
N LEU A 151 -36.47 40.80 -9.53
CA LEU A 151 -36.31 42.15 -10.04
C LEU A 151 -37.15 42.38 -11.31
N LEU A 152 -37.15 41.41 -12.25
CA LEU A 152 -38.01 41.46 -13.44
C LEU A 152 -39.47 41.64 -13.05
N LEU A 153 -39.96 40.80 -12.14
CA LEU A 153 -41.36 40.82 -11.73
C LEU A 153 -41.74 42.18 -11.14
N LEU A 154 -40.87 42.76 -10.33
CA LEU A 154 -41.07 44.10 -9.78
C LEU A 154 -41.16 45.17 -10.89
N LEU A 155 -40.25 45.11 -11.87
CA LEU A 155 -40.23 46.09 -12.97
C LEU A 155 -41.48 45.98 -13.84
N LEU A 156 -41.92 44.76 -14.15
CA LEU A 156 -43.16 44.53 -14.91
C LEU A 156 -44.37 45.13 -14.17
N LEU A 157 -44.45 44.92 -12.86
CA LEU A 157 -45.52 45.47 -12.03
C LEU A 157 -45.52 47.01 -12.07
N LEU A 158 -44.34 47.63 -11.94
CA LEU A 158 -44.23 49.09 -11.98
C LEU A 158 -44.68 49.66 -13.34
N LEU A 159 -44.26 49.03 -14.44
CA LEU A 159 -44.65 49.48 -15.77
C LEU A 159 -46.16 49.28 -16.01
N GLN A 160 -46.73 48.17 -15.54
CA GLN A 160 -48.17 47.92 -15.62
C GLN A 160 -48.98 49.02 -14.91
N LEU A 161 -48.54 49.47 -13.75
CA LEU A 161 -49.20 50.58 -13.02
C LEU A 161 -49.18 51.88 -13.84
N LEU A 162 -48.04 52.20 -14.46
CA LEU A 162 -47.92 53.40 -15.31
C LEU A 162 -48.83 53.32 -16.54
N LEU A 163 -48.94 52.15 -17.17
CA LEU A 163 -49.85 51.94 -18.29
C LEU A 163 -51.31 52.17 -17.88
N LEU A 164 -51.70 51.66 -16.71
CA LEU A 164 -53.05 51.83 -16.18
C LEU A 164 -53.38 53.31 -15.95
N LEU A 165 -52.44 54.08 -15.40
CA LEU A 165 -52.59 55.53 -15.22
C LEU A 165 -52.83 56.24 -16.55
N LEU A 166 -52.04 55.92 -17.58
CA LEU A 166 -52.15 56.54 -18.90
C LEU A 166 -53.48 56.19 -19.59
N LEU A 167 -53.95 54.94 -19.43
CA LEU A 167 -55.25 54.51 -19.92
C LEU A 167 -56.40 55.27 -19.25
N LEU A 168 -56.32 55.50 -17.94
CA LEU A 168 -57.31 56.28 -17.20
C LEU A 168 -57.37 57.73 -17.69
N LEU A 169 -56.21 58.34 -17.98
CA LEU A 169 -56.13 59.69 -18.55
C LEU A 169 -56.76 59.75 -19.96
N LEU A 170 -56.50 58.74 -20.81
CA LEU A 170 -57.11 58.62 -22.13
C LEU A 170 -58.64 58.53 -22.03
N LEU A 171 -59.15 57.74 -21.08
CA LEU A 171 -60.59 57.60 -20.85
C LEU A 171 -61.24 58.93 -20.44
N LEU A 172 -60.59 59.69 -19.56
CA LEU A 172 -61.09 61.00 -19.13
C LEU A 172 -61.16 61.99 -20.31
N LEU A 173 -60.15 62.01 -21.18
CA LEU A 173 -60.16 62.82 -22.40
C LEU A 173 -61.26 62.41 -23.38
N LEU A 174 -61.51 61.12 -23.53
CA LEU A 174 -62.61 60.62 -24.38
C LEU A 174 -63.98 61.07 -23.85
N LEU A 175 -64.18 61.05 -22.52
CA LEU A 175 -65.40 61.57 -21.91
C LEU A 175 -65.58 63.08 -22.16
N LEU A 176 -64.51 63.86 -22.07
CA LEU A 176 -64.53 65.28 -22.41
C LEU A 176 -64.87 65.51 -23.89
N LEU A 177 -64.33 64.70 -24.80
CA LEU A 177 -64.67 64.73 -26.23
C LEU A 177 -66.17 64.49 -26.46
N LEU A 178 -66.74 63.50 -25.76
CA LEU A 178 -68.14 63.11 -25.85
C LEU A 178 -69.07 64.22 -25.35
N LEU A 179 -68.73 64.85 -24.22
CA LEU A 179 -69.47 66.01 -23.69
C LEU A 179 -69.46 67.19 -24.68
N LEU A 180 -68.32 67.48 -25.32
CA LEU A 180 -68.22 68.52 -26.35
C LEU A 180 -69.07 68.20 -27.60
N LEU A 181 -69.13 66.92 -28.01
CA LEU A 181 -70.02 66.45 -29.09
C LEU A 181 -71.50 66.66 -28.76
N LEU A 182 -71.91 66.35 -27.54
CA LEU A 182 -73.29 66.57 -27.07
C LEU A 182 -73.66 68.06 -27.05
N LEU A 183 -72.72 68.93 -26.65
CA LEU A 183 -72.90 70.38 -26.71
C LEU A 183 -73.01 70.89 -28.16
N LEU A 184 -72.28 70.28 -29.10
CA LEU A 184 -72.34 70.54 -30.55
C LEU A 184 -73.71 70.21 -31.17
N LEU A 185 -74.38 69.15 -30.70
CA LEU A 185 -75.73 68.78 -31.13
C LEU A 185 -76.77 69.83 -30.73
N ARG A 186 -76.61 70.48 -29.56
CA ARG A 186 -77.55 71.49 -29.06
C ARG A 186 -77.47 72.86 -29.74
N ARG A 187 -76.40 73.20 -30.47
CA ARG A 187 -76.19 74.55 -31.03
C ARG A 187 -75.82 74.54 -32.53
N ARG A 188 -76.70 75.05 -33.40
CA ARG A 188 -76.56 75.00 -34.87
C ARG A 188 -75.59 76.02 -35.51
N ARG A 189 -75.28 77.16 -34.88
CA ARG A 189 -74.49 78.26 -35.53
C ARG A 189 -73.00 78.37 -35.15
N ARG A 190 -72.58 78.07 -33.91
CA ARG A 190 -71.16 78.19 -33.45
C ARG A 190 -70.35 76.91 -33.61
N ARG A 191 -70.69 76.12 -34.62
CA ARG A 191 -70.08 74.80 -34.81
C ARG A 191 -68.60 74.92 -35.17
N ARG A 192 -68.19 75.92 -35.96
CA ARG A 192 -66.82 76.04 -36.49
C ARG A 192 -65.70 76.03 -35.44
N LEU A 193 -65.79 76.84 -34.37
CA LEU A 193 -64.74 76.87 -33.33
C LEU A 193 -64.76 75.62 -32.45
N LEU A 194 -65.95 75.11 -32.11
CA LEU A 194 -66.09 73.84 -31.38
C LEU A 194 -65.55 72.67 -32.21
N LEU A 195 -65.68 72.72 -33.53
CA LEU A 195 -65.09 71.73 -34.44
C LEU A 195 -63.56 71.78 -34.43
N LEU A 196 -62.94 72.96 -34.35
CA LEU A 196 -61.48 73.08 -34.24
C LEU A 196 -60.97 72.54 -32.89
N LEU A 197 -61.62 72.87 -31.78
CA LEU A 197 -61.29 72.33 -30.47
C LEU A 197 -61.48 70.81 -30.42
N LEU A 198 -62.54 70.31 -31.05
CA LEU A 198 -62.79 68.88 -31.19
C LEU A 198 -61.68 68.21 -32.01
N LEU A 199 -61.26 68.83 -33.11
CA LEU A 199 -60.14 68.34 -33.93
C LEU A 199 -58.83 68.30 -33.14
N LEU A 200 -58.52 69.34 -32.36
CA LEU A 200 -57.33 69.38 -31.51
C LEU A 200 -57.36 68.30 -30.43
N LEU A 201 -58.49 68.13 -29.73
CA LEU A 201 -58.62 67.13 -28.69
C LEU A 201 -58.57 65.70 -29.27
N LEU A 202 -59.12 65.51 -30.47
CA LEU A 202 -58.99 64.27 -31.23
C LEU A 202 -57.53 63.99 -31.62
N LEU A 203 -56.77 64.99 -32.05
CA LEU A 203 -55.33 64.87 -32.32
C LEU A 203 -54.57 64.47 -31.05
N LEU A 204 -54.85 65.13 -29.92
CA LEU A 204 -54.21 64.83 -28.64
C LEU A 204 -54.53 63.41 -28.17
N LEU A 205 -55.78 62.97 -28.32
CA LEU A 205 -56.19 61.60 -28.05
C LEU A 205 -55.42 60.60 -28.94
N LEU A 206 -55.28 60.91 -30.23
CA LEU A 206 -54.50 60.08 -31.16
C LEU A 206 -53.02 60.01 -30.75
N LEU A 207 -52.43 61.12 -30.31
CA LEU A 207 -51.04 61.16 -29.84
C LEU A 207 -50.85 60.35 -28.55
N LEU A 208 -51.77 60.45 -27.59
CA LEU A 208 -51.72 59.64 -26.37
C LEU A 208 -51.89 58.15 -26.66
N LEU A 209 -52.77 57.80 -27.61
CA LEU A 209 -52.92 56.43 -28.06
C LEU A 209 -51.65 55.90 -28.72
N LEU A 210 -50.98 56.72 -29.54
CA LEU A 210 -49.67 56.40 -30.11
C LEU A 210 -48.62 56.20 -29.00
N LEU A 211 -48.60 57.06 -27.99
CA LEU A 211 -47.67 56.95 -26.86
C LEU A 211 -47.91 55.67 -26.06
N LEU A 212 -49.17 55.32 -25.79
CA LEU A 212 -49.56 54.06 -25.16
C LEU A 212 -49.03 52.86 -25.95
N LEU A 213 -49.24 52.87 -27.27
CA LEU A 213 -48.75 51.83 -28.18
C LEU A 213 -47.23 51.71 -28.10
N LEU A 214 -46.50 52.83 -28.13
CA LEU A 214 -45.05 52.86 -28.04
C LEU A 214 -44.55 52.33 -26.69
N LEU A 215 -45.23 52.66 -25.59
CA LEU A 215 -44.88 52.16 -24.26
C LEU A 215 -45.11 50.65 -24.13
N LEU A 216 -46.21 50.14 -24.70
CA LEU A 216 -46.46 48.70 -24.81
C LEU A 216 -45.38 48.00 -25.62
N LEU A 217 -44.98 48.59 -26.75
CA LEU A 217 -43.89 48.07 -27.58
C LEU A 217 -42.57 48.02 -26.78
N LEU A 218 -42.25 49.08 -26.05
CA LEU A 218 -41.05 49.16 -25.22
C LEU A 218 -41.06 48.09 -24.11
N LEU A 219 -42.19 47.89 -23.44
CA LEU A 219 -42.36 46.84 -22.44
C LEU A 219 -42.09 45.47 -23.04
N LEU A 220 -42.68 45.19 -24.20
CA LEU A 220 -42.50 43.92 -24.89
C LEU A 220 -41.02 43.70 -25.26
N LEU A 221 -40.35 44.75 -25.75
CA LEU A 221 -38.92 44.69 -26.07
C LEU A 221 -38.05 44.45 -24.82
N LEU A 222 -38.35 45.13 -23.72
CA LEU A 222 -37.61 44.95 -22.46
C LEU A 222 -37.81 43.54 -21.90
N LEU A 223 -39.05 43.03 -21.91
CA LEU A 223 -39.37 41.67 -21.50
C LEU A 223 -38.61 40.66 -22.36
N LEU A 224 -38.58 40.87 -23.68
CA LEU A 224 -37.82 40.02 -24.60
C LEU A 224 -36.31 40.07 -24.30
N LEU A 225 -35.73 41.24 -24.08
CA LEU A 225 -34.32 41.40 -23.74
C LEU A 225 -33.98 40.68 -22.42
N LEU A 226 -34.82 40.81 -21.41
CA LEU A 226 -34.57 40.16 -20.13
C LEU A 226 -34.75 38.64 -20.24
N LEU A 227 -35.75 38.17 -20.99
CA LEU A 227 -35.90 36.74 -21.30
C LEU A 227 -34.66 36.19 -22.01
N LEU A 228 -34.09 36.93 -22.99
CA LEU A 228 -32.82 36.56 -23.61
C LEU A 228 -31.69 36.49 -22.59
N LEU A 229 -31.57 37.47 -21.68
CA LEU A 229 -30.57 37.47 -20.62
C LEU A 229 -30.73 36.26 -19.67
N LEU A 230 -31.96 35.92 -19.29
CA LEU A 230 -32.26 34.75 -18.48
C LEU A 230 -31.88 33.45 -19.20
N LEU A 231 -32.19 33.33 -20.49
CA LEU A 231 -31.76 32.20 -21.32
C LEU A 231 -30.23 32.10 -21.40
N LEU A 232 -29.53 33.22 -21.53
CA LEU A 232 -28.07 33.26 -21.53
C LEU A 232 -27.50 32.80 -20.19
N LEU A 233 -28.02 33.30 -19.06
CA LEU A 233 -27.62 32.87 -17.72
C LEU A 233 -27.88 31.38 -17.50
N LEU A 234 -29.05 30.88 -17.90
CA LEU A 234 -29.38 29.46 -17.81
C LEU A 234 -28.44 28.61 -18.66
N ARG A 235 -28.10 29.07 -19.88
CA ARG A 235 -27.09 28.42 -20.73
C ARG A 235 -25.72 28.39 -20.06
N LEU A 236 -25.30 29.49 -19.44
CA LEU A 236 -24.03 29.55 -18.71
C LEU A 236 -24.03 28.60 -17.51
N LEU A 237 -25.13 28.53 -16.76
CA LEU A 237 -25.28 27.59 -15.65
C LEU A 237 -25.18 26.14 -16.13
N LEU A 238 -25.83 25.80 -17.25
CA LEU A 238 -25.72 24.47 -17.86
C LEU A 238 -24.30 24.16 -18.33
N LEU A 239 -23.62 25.11 -18.97
CA LEU A 239 -22.22 24.95 -19.39
C LEU A 239 -21.30 24.75 -18.18
N LEU A 240 -21.52 25.50 -17.10
CA LEU A 240 -20.76 25.36 -15.87
C LEU A 240 -21.03 23.99 -15.22
N LEU A 241 -22.28 23.51 -15.20
CA LEU A 241 -22.65 22.18 -14.74
C LEU A 241 -22.04 21.06 -15.61
N LEU A 242 -21.88 21.29 -16.91
CA LEU A 242 -21.23 20.33 -17.80
C LEU A 242 -19.71 20.32 -17.56
N LEU A 243 -19.09 21.49 -17.46
CA LEU A 243 -17.67 21.62 -17.13
C LEU A 243 -17.35 21.01 -15.76
N LEU A 244 -18.26 21.20 -14.82
CA LEU A 244 -18.28 20.55 -13.53
C LEU A 244 -18.23 19.03 -13.64
N LEU A 245 -19.19 18.45 -14.37
CA LEU A 245 -19.27 17.01 -14.56
C LEU A 245 -17.98 16.49 -15.20
N LEU A 246 -17.46 17.23 -16.19
CA LEU A 246 -16.19 16.91 -16.85
C LEU A 246 -15.01 16.93 -15.87
N LEU A 247 -14.92 17.96 -15.02
CA LEU A 247 -13.87 18.06 -14.00
C LEU A 247 -13.96 16.89 -13.01
N LEU A 248 -15.16 16.56 -12.54
CA LEU A 248 -15.40 15.42 -11.67
C LEU A 248 -14.98 14.11 -12.34
N LEU A 249 -15.35 13.91 -13.61
CA LEU A 249 -14.97 12.75 -14.41
C LEU A 249 -13.44 12.67 -14.57
N LEU A 250 -12.79 13.78 -14.89
CA LEU A 250 -11.33 13.86 -15.00
C LEU A 250 -10.67 13.50 -13.68
N LEU A 251 -11.17 14.04 -12.57
CA LEU A 251 -10.65 13.76 -11.23
C LEU A 251 -10.85 12.29 -10.86
N LEU A 252 -12.01 11.72 -11.18
CA LEU A 252 -12.29 10.29 -11.01
C LEU A 252 -11.35 9.44 -11.85
N LEU A 253 -11.12 9.82 -13.11
CA LEU A 253 -10.17 9.16 -13.99
C LEU A 253 -8.74 9.23 -13.45
N LEU A 254 -8.33 10.39 -12.93
CA LEU A 254 -7.04 10.57 -12.28
C LEU A 254 -6.91 9.67 -11.05
N LEU A 255 -7.95 9.60 -10.23
CA LEU A 255 -8.00 8.73 -9.07
C LEU A 255 -7.92 7.25 -9.48
N LEU A 256 -8.64 6.85 -10.53
CA LEU A 256 -8.56 5.51 -11.10
C LEU A 256 -7.16 5.20 -11.63
N LEU A 257 -6.54 6.14 -12.34
CA LEU A 257 -5.18 6.00 -12.85
C LEU A 257 -4.17 5.86 -11.71
N LEU A 258 -4.31 6.67 -10.67
CA LEU A 258 -3.48 6.58 -9.46
C LEU A 258 -3.67 5.23 -8.78
N LEU A 259 -4.92 4.77 -8.64
CA LEU A 259 -5.23 3.45 -8.09
C LEU A 259 -4.61 2.33 -8.95
N LEU A 260 -4.69 2.43 -10.27
CA LEU A 260 -4.06 1.49 -11.19
C LEU A 260 -2.54 1.48 -11.02
N LEU A 261 -1.92 2.66 -10.99
CA LEU A 261 -0.48 2.81 -10.74
C LEU A 261 -0.08 2.20 -9.40
N LEU A 262 -0.90 2.40 -8.38
CA LEU A 262 -0.72 1.84 -7.04
C LEU A 262 -0.78 0.31 -7.07
N ILE A 263 -1.78 -0.26 -7.74
CA ILE A 263 -1.90 -1.71 -7.93
C ILE A 263 -0.68 -2.25 -8.70
N LEU A 264 -0.27 -1.56 -9.77
CA LEU A 264 0.90 -1.94 -10.56
C LEU A 264 2.18 -1.93 -9.73
N LEU A 265 2.38 -0.90 -8.91
CA LEU A 265 3.52 -0.78 -8.01
C LEU A 265 3.52 -1.92 -6.97
N LEU A 266 2.36 -2.25 -6.40
CA LEU A 266 2.20 -3.37 -5.49
C LEU A 266 2.50 -4.71 -6.18
N LEU A 267 2.06 -4.89 -7.41
CA LEU A 267 2.34 -6.09 -8.20
C LEU A 267 3.82 -6.22 -8.55
N LEU A 268 4.48 -5.12 -8.94
CA LEU A 268 5.91 -5.08 -9.19
C LEU A 268 6.70 -5.42 -7.92
N LEU A 269 6.30 -4.86 -6.77
CA LEU A 269 6.90 -5.17 -5.47
C LEU A 269 6.75 -6.66 -5.14
N LEU A 270 5.57 -7.23 -5.35
CA LEU A 270 5.30 -8.65 -5.15
C LEU A 270 6.17 -9.52 -6.09
N LEU A 271 6.29 -9.15 -7.36
CA LEU A 271 7.14 -9.84 -8.32
C LEU A 271 8.61 -9.80 -7.90
N LEU A 272 9.09 -8.63 -7.44
CA LEU A 272 10.45 -8.49 -6.93
C LEU A 272 10.69 -9.38 -5.71
N LEU A 273 9.73 -9.43 -4.78
CA LEU A 273 9.77 -10.32 -3.62
C LEU A 273 9.86 -11.79 -4.07
N LEU A 274 9.03 -12.20 -5.03
CA LEU A 274 9.04 -13.56 -5.59
C LEU A 274 10.38 -13.89 -6.24
N LEU A 275 10.94 -12.98 -7.04
CA LEU A 275 12.24 -13.14 -7.67
C LEU A 275 13.35 -13.32 -6.63
N LEU A 276 13.33 -12.50 -5.58
CA LEU A 276 14.28 -12.59 -4.48
C LEU A 276 14.16 -13.93 -3.73
N LEU A 277 12.93 -14.40 -3.50
CA LEU A 277 12.67 -15.73 -2.93
C LEU A 277 13.21 -16.84 -3.83
N LEU A 278 12.99 -16.76 -5.15
CA LEU A 278 13.48 -17.74 -6.11
C LEU A 278 15.02 -17.76 -6.15
N LEU A 279 15.65 -16.58 -6.16
CA LEU A 279 17.10 -16.45 -6.09
C LEU A 279 17.65 -17.11 -4.80
N LEU A 280 16.99 -16.85 -3.67
CA LEU A 280 17.34 -17.46 -2.39
C LEU A 280 17.23 -18.99 -2.45
N LEU A 281 16.15 -19.51 -3.05
CA LEU A 281 15.95 -20.95 -3.24
C LEU A 281 17.03 -21.56 -4.15
N LEU A 282 17.37 -20.89 -5.25
CA LEU A 282 18.43 -21.33 -6.16
C LEU A 282 19.79 -21.38 -5.46
N LEU A 283 20.10 -20.34 -4.68
CA LEU A 283 21.33 -20.29 -3.87
C LEU A 283 21.37 -21.47 -2.88
N LEU A 284 20.25 -21.74 -2.21
CA LEU A 284 20.12 -22.88 -1.30
C LEU A 284 20.34 -24.21 -2.03
N LEU A 285 19.75 -24.39 -3.22
CA LEU A 285 19.91 -25.60 -4.02
C LEU A 285 21.35 -25.78 -4.53
N LEU A 286 22.00 -24.69 -4.95
CA LEU A 286 23.41 -24.71 -5.34
C LEU A 286 24.31 -25.10 -4.16
N LEU A 287 24.03 -24.56 -2.98
CA LEU A 287 24.72 -24.92 -1.75
C LEU A 287 24.51 -26.41 -1.40
N LEU A 288 23.29 -26.93 -1.56
CA LEU A 288 22.99 -28.35 -1.37
C LEU A 288 23.74 -29.23 -2.38
N LEU A 289 23.77 -28.84 -3.66
CA LEU A 289 24.49 -29.56 -4.70
C LEU A 289 26.00 -29.61 -4.41
N LEU A 290 26.57 -28.48 -3.99
CA LEU A 290 27.97 -28.39 -3.58
C LEU A 290 28.27 -29.35 -2.42
N LEU A 291 27.38 -29.37 -1.42
CA LEU A 291 27.47 -30.30 -0.29
C LEU A 291 27.43 -31.77 -0.76
N LEU A 292 26.51 -32.12 -1.66
CA LEU A 292 26.39 -33.47 -2.22
C LEU A 292 27.64 -33.88 -3.01
N LEU A 293 28.16 -32.98 -3.85
CA LEU A 293 29.40 -33.22 -4.60
C LEU A 293 30.56 -33.50 -3.65
N LEU A 294 30.68 -32.70 -2.59
CA LEU A 294 31.71 -32.88 -1.57
C LEU A 294 31.56 -34.22 -0.84
N LEU A 295 30.33 -34.63 -0.51
CA LEU A 295 30.04 -35.93 0.07
C LEU A 295 30.42 -37.09 -0.87
N LEU A 296 30.09 -36.99 -2.16
CA LEU A 296 30.42 -38.00 -3.16
C LEU A 296 31.94 -38.14 -3.33
N LEU A 297 32.65 -37.01 -3.40
CA LEU A 297 34.10 -36.99 -3.47
C LEU A 297 34.73 -37.70 -2.26
N LEU A 298 34.20 -37.43 -1.06
CA LEU A 298 34.62 -38.10 0.17
C LEU A 298 34.39 -39.62 0.09
N LEU A 299 33.22 -40.06 -0.37
CA LEU A 299 32.88 -41.47 -0.53
C LEU A 299 33.82 -42.17 -1.52
N LEU A 300 34.09 -41.55 -2.68
CA LEU A 300 35.01 -42.08 -3.68
C LEU A 300 36.41 -42.27 -3.10
N LEU A 301 36.90 -41.26 -2.36
CA LEU A 301 38.20 -41.31 -1.70
C LEU A 301 38.26 -42.46 -0.67
N LEU A 302 37.19 -42.66 0.11
CA LEU A 302 37.06 -43.78 1.04
C LEU A 302 37.11 -45.14 0.31
N LEU A 303 36.36 -45.30 -0.79
CA LEU A 303 36.33 -46.53 -1.58
C LEU A 303 37.72 -46.86 -2.14
N LEU A 304 38.40 -45.85 -2.71
CA LEU A 304 39.75 -46.00 -3.24
C LEU A 304 40.74 -46.46 -2.16
N LEU A 305 40.64 -45.88 -0.95
CA LEU A 305 41.43 -46.29 0.19
C LEU A 305 41.15 -47.75 0.59
N LEU A 306 39.88 -48.16 0.60
CA LEU A 306 39.50 -49.54 0.91
C LEU A 306 40.01 -50.54 -0.16
N LEU A 307 39.92 -50.20 -1.44
CA LEU A 307 40.45 -51.03 -2.52
C LEU A 307 41.98 -51.17 -2.42
N LEU A 308 42.68 -50.08 -2.12
CA LEU A 308 44.12 -50.10 -1.85
C LEU A 308 44.46 -51.06 -0.70
N LEU A 309 43.69 -50.99 0.40
CA LEU A 309 43.85 -51.87 1.56
C LEU A 309 43.63 -53.35 1.18
N LEU A 310 42.58 -53.65 0.40
CA LEU A 310 42.27 -54.99 -0.07
C LEU A 310 43.40 -55.54 -0.96
N LEU A 311 43.89 -54.74 -1.90
CA LEU A 311 45.02 -55.10 -2.77
C LEU A 311 46.27 -55.43 -1.93
N LEU A 312 46.56 -54.60 -0.92
CA LEU A 312 47.67 -54.83 0.00
C LEU A 312 47.49 -56.15 0.77
N LEU A 313 46.28 -56.45 1.23
CA LEU A 313 45.96 -57.71 1.91
C LEU A 313 46.12 -58.92 0.97
N LEU A 314 45.65 -58.83 -0.27
CA LEU A 314 45.80 -59.88 -1.27
C LEU A 314 47.28 -60.13 -1.59
N LEU A 315 48.06 -59.06 -1.76
CA LEU A 315 49.51 -59.14 -1.97
C LEU A 315 50.18 -59.86 -0.78
N LEU A 316 49.81 -59.48 0.44
CA LEU A 316 50.31 -60.12 1.66
C LEU A 316 49.96 -61.62 1.70
N LEU A 317 48.72 -61.98 1.36
CA LEU A 317 48.26 -63.38 1.30
C LEU A 317 49.00 -64.18 0.23
N LEU A 318 49.19 -63.62 -0.97
CA LEU A 318 49.95 -64.24 -2.06
C LEU A 318 51.39 -64.50 -1.62
N LEU A 319 52.02 -63.51 -0.98
CA LEU A 319 53.38 -63.62 -0.47
C LEU A 319 53.47 -64.69 0.63
N LEU A 320 52.48 -64.75 1.53
CA LEU A 320 52.37 -65.81 2.54
C LEU A 320 52.23 -67.20 1.91
N LEU A 321 51.38 -67.34 0.89
CA LEU A 321 51.16 -68.62 0.19
C LEU A 321 52.41 -69.06 -0.59
N LEU A 322 53.09 -68.13 -1.26
CA LEU A 322 54.37 -68.38 -1.93
C LEU A 322 55.43 -68.85 -0.92
N LEU A 323 55.52 -68.18 0.23
CA LEU A 323 56.42 -68.57 1.32
C LEU A 323 56.11 -69.98 1.83
N LEU A 324 54.84 -70.31 2.05
CA LEU A 324 54.40 -71.64 2.46
C LEU A 324 54.79 -72.71 1.42
N LEU A 325 54.58 -72.42 0.13
CA LEU A 325 54.92 -73.34 -0.96
C LEU A 325 56.43 -73.56 -1.08
N LEU A 326 57.23 -72.50 -0.94
CA LEU A 326 58.68 -72.58 -0.88
C LEU A 326 59.15 -73.43 0.31
N LEU A 327 58.53 -73.24 1.48
CA LEU A 327 58.84 -74.02 2.68
C LEU A 327 58.49 -75.51 2.50
N LEU A 328 57.37 -75.81 1.85
CA LEU A 328 56.95 -77.18 1.53
C LEU A 328 57.89 -77.84 0.50
N LEU A 329 58.33 -77.11 -0.53
CA LEU A 329 59.33 -77.59 -1.48
C LEU A 329 60.67 -77.87 -0.80
N LEU A 330 61.12 -76.97 0.08
CA LEU A 330 62.34 -77.16 0.86
C LEU A 330 62.24 -78.40 1.77
N LEU A 331 61.09 -78.60 2.42
CA LEU A 331 60.81 -79.79 3.23
C LEU A 331 60.87 -81.08 2.38
N LEU A 332 60.25 -81.09 1.20
CA LEU A 332 60.28 -82.23 0.27
C LEU A 332 61.70 -82.50 -0.23
N LEU A 333 62.47 -81.47 -0.53
CA LEU A 333 63.86 -81.60 -0.96
C LEU A 333 64.75 -82.14 0.17
N LEU A 334 64.58 -81.65 1.39
CA LEU A 334 65.26 -82.19 2.57
C LEU A 334 64.87 -83.65 2.82
N LEU A 335 63.58 -84.00 2.74
CA LEU A 335 63.11 -85.38 2.84
C LEU A 335 63.76 -86.26 1.77
N ASN A 336 63.81 -85.80 0.52
CA ASN A 336 64.43 -86.52 -0.58
C ASN A 336 65.95 -86.69 -0.37
N LEU A 337 66.66 -85.66 0.08
CA LEU A 337 68.09 -85.77 0.42
C LEU A 337 68.34 -86.77 1.56
N VAL A 338 67.48 -86.77 2.60
CA VAL A 338 67.55 -87.75 3.69
C VAL A 338 67.32 -89.17 3.16
N LEU A 339 66.34 -89.36 2.27
CA LEU A 339 66.08 -90.65 1.62
C LEU A 339 67.26 -91.09 0.75
N MET A 340 67.82 -90.19 -0.07
CA MET A 340 68.98 -90.48 -0.91
C MET A 340 70.21 -90.80 -0.08
N HIS A 341 70.51 -90.04 0.98
CA HIS A 341 71.59 -90.36 1.92
C HIS A 341 71.38 -91.76 2.51
N PHE A 342 70.17 -92.08 2.97
CA PHE A 342 69.83 -93.39 3.52
C PHE A 342 70.08 -94.51 2.50
N VAL A 343 69.71 -94.30 1.23
CA VAL A 343 70.00 -95.23 0.12
C VAL A 343 71.51 -95.36 -0.12
N THR A 344 72.27 -94.27 -0.15
CA THR A 344 73.72 -94.31 -0.40
C THR A 344 74.54 -94.90 0.76
N THR A 345 74.07 -94.81 2.01
CA THR A 345 74.75 -95.44 3.16
C THR A 345 74.37 -96.90 3.37
N SER A 346 73.33 -97.38 2.68
CA SER A 346 72.87 -98.78 2.79
C SER A 346 73.40 -99.69 1.66
N PHE A 347 74.09 -99.11 0.67
CA PHE A 347 74.92 -99.78 -0.33
C PHE A 347 76.40 -99.60 0.03
#